data_AF-A0AAI9TWD4-F1
#
_entry.id   AF-A0AAI9TWD4-F1
#
_cell.length_a   1.000
_cell.length_b   1.000
_cell.length_c   1.000
_cell.angle_alpha   90.00
_cell.angle_beta   90.00
_cell.angle_gamma   90.00
#
_symmetry.space_group_name_H-M   'P 1'
#
loop_
_entity.id
_entity.type
_entity.pdbx_description
1 polymer ?
#
loop_
_entity_poly.entity_id
_entity_poly.type
_entity_poly.pdbx_seq_one_letter_code
_entity_poly.pdbx_strand_id
1 'polypeptide(L)'
;MHSLSTVLACVSAVTATILENGRPRLTSFTDTKVDPTLGDFKTYDADADEISYKGRWDSKQISWWAAPGIKFGFTGQTVAVTFGNQTISSTLVAYRIAGLDWMHTNVTAGGTHQFVSPKTPGIDLAGPVSPVTFEMRVTNWAYGVQIDKVHVDSGEQLVKIPDYPRRVEFIGDSLSAGMYNTYEALAGFAYGVGAGLGDTEYSITAYPGICVADQDCWGNPRGQSHQWFYTSDTGGRAANIWGDEPEPWDFSKNAPADLAVINLGTNDANAANNVTKATYVEHYKRLIQGIHGKWPKAQVIVMQMWQGFFQDGNTYGQNIDLRDEVYSVYEYFNSEKYLTNPTTWDAVTNTTEQTGKPVSPFVHFFNTTGILQHNDIAPQWHPTDVGQIKVASHLIQYITLKLGWPLYATGPE
;
A
#
# COMPACT_ATOMS: atom_id res chain seq x y z
N MET A 1 -54.27 -30.82 -32.68
CA MET A 1 -54.95 -29.96 -31.69
C MET A 1 -54.28 -30.12 -30.34
N HIS A 2 -54.11 -29.02 -29.61
CA HIS A 2 -53.40 -28.81 -28.31
C HIS A 2 -51.91 -28.48 -28.48
N SER A 3 -51.53 -27.22 -28.71
CA SER A 3 -51.63 -25.95 -27.92
C SER A 3 -50.33 -25.68 -27.17
N LEU A 4 -49.51 -24.81 -27.78
CA LEU A 4 -48.37 -24.13 -27.16
C LEU A 4 -48.90 -23.24 -26.03
N SER A 5 -48.43 -23.44 -24.80
CA SER A 5 -48.54 -22.43 -23.75
C SER A 5 -47.15 -21.90 -23.46
N THR A 6 -46.83 -20.75 -24.05
CA THR A 6 -45.63 -19.96 -23.74
C THR A 6 -45.93 -19.15 -22.48
N VAL A 7 -45.32 -19.53 -21.36
CA VAL A 7 -45.27 -18.69 -20.17
C VAL A 7 -44.17 -17.65 -20.38
N LEU A 8 -44.56 -16.42 -20.69
CA LEU A 8 -43.65 -15.27 -20.71
C LEU A 8 -43.48 -14.80 -19.27
N ALA A 9 -42.40 -15.23 -18.60
CA ALA A 9 -42.03 -14.72 -17.30
C ALA A 9 -41.45 -13.31 -17.47
N CYS A 10 -42.16 -12.29 -16.98
CA CYS A 10 -41.62 -10.95 -16.81
C CYS A 10 -40.50 -10.98 -15.75
N VAL A 11 -39.25 -11.10 -16.18
CA VAL A 11 -38.09 -10.85 -15.34
C VAL A 11 -37.92 -9.34 -15.24
N SER A 12 -38.58 -8.70 -14.29
CA SER A 12 -38.17 -7.38 -13.84
C SER A 12 -36.88 -7.56 -13.05
N ALA A 13 -35.74 -7.23 -13.67
CA ALA A 13 -34.48 -7.10 -12.95
C ALA A 13 -34.64 -5.95 -11.95
N VAL A 14 -34.88 -6.27 -10.68
CA VAL A 14 -34.77 -5.31 -9.59
C VAL A 14 -33.29 -4.98 -9.47
N THR A 15 -32.86 -3.85 -10.04
CA THR A 15 -31.52 -3.32 -9.82
C THR A 15 -31.50 -2.69 -8.44
N ALA A 16 -30.95 -3.40 -7.45
CA ALA A 16 -30.65 -2.79 -6.16
C ALA A 16 -29.48 -1.82 -6.34
N THR A 17 -29.72 -0.51 -6.16
CA THR A 17 -28.64 0.48 -6.10
C THR A 17 -27.95 0.36 -4.75
N ILE A 18 -26.67 -0.03 -4.75
CA ILE A 18 -25.84 0.05 -3.55
C ILE A 18 -25.56 1.52 -3.28
N LEU A 19 -25.84 1.98 -2.06
CA LEU A 19 -25.47 3.32 -1.61
C LEU A 19 -24.16 3.25 -0.81
N GLU A 20 -23.30 4.23 -1.01
CA GLU A 20 -22.08 4.50 -0.27
C GLU A 20 -22.15 5.94 0.22
N ASN A 21 -22.15 6.16 1.53
CA ASN A 21 -22.27 7.50 2.15
C ASN A 21 -23.45 8.34 1.60
N GLY A 22 -24.59 7.69 1.37
CA GLY A 22 -25.82 8.35 0.89
C GLY A 22 -25.86 8.64 -0.62
N ARG A 23 -24.83 8.26 -1.39
CA ARG A 23 -24.80 8.35 -2.86
C ARG A 23 -24.77 6.97 -3.51
N PRO A 24 -25.29 6.78 -4.74
CA PRO A 24 -25.08 5.55 -5.49
C PRO A 24 -23.59 5.23 -5.60
N ARG A 25 -23.19 4.00 -5.22
CA ARG A 25 -21.81 3.53 -5.40
C ARG A 25 -21.50 3.51 -6.89
N LEU A 26 -20.47 4.24 -7.29
CA LEU A 26 -19.97 4.21 -8.66
C LEU A 26 -19.31 2.86 -8.90
N THR A 27 -19.84 2.11 -9.85
CA THR A 27 -19.27 0.84 -10.35
C THR A 27 -18.82 0.94 -11.80
N SER A 28 -19.11 2.07 -12.44
CA SER A 28 -18.63 2.44 -13.78
C SER A 28 -17.94 3.79 -13.67
N PHE A 29 -16.67 3.82 -14.04
CA PHE A 29 -15.82 5.01 -13.96
C PHE A 29 -15.69 5.68 -15.32
N THR A 30 -15.44 7.00 -15.32
CA THR A 30 -15.22 7.75 -16.55
C THR A 30 -14.00 7.19 -17.28
N ASP A 31 -14.14 6.91 -18.59
CA ASP A 31 -13.01 6.59 -19.44
C ASP A 31 -12.20 7.86 -19.74
N THR A 32 -10.95 7.86 -19.29
CA THR A 32 -10.02 8.99 -19.44
C THR A 32 -9.09 8.81 -20.64
N LYS A 33 -9.19 7.73 -21.41
CA LYS A 33 -8.29 7.47 -22.53
C LYS A 33 -8.46 8.51 -23.62
N VAL A 34 -7.34 9.05 -24.11
CA VAL A 34 -7.29 10.04 -25.19
C VAL A 34 -6.22 9.68 -26.21
N ASP A 35 -6.36 10.22 -27.42
CA ASP A 35 -5.27 10.22 -28.40
C ASP A 35 -4.37 11.45 -28.14
N PRO A 36 -3.10 11.25 -27.72
CA PRO A 36 -2.22 12.36 -27.40
C PRO A 36 -1.91 13.26 -28.60
N THR A 37 -2.06 12.75 -29.84
CA THR A 37 -1.81 13.53 -31.07
C THR A 37 -2.86 14.62 -31.32
N LEU A 38 -3.98 14.57 -30.60
CA LEU A 38 -5.05 15.56 -30.69
C LEU A 38 -4.83 16.77 -29.75
N GLY A 39 -3.85 16.72 -28.85
CA GLY A 39 -3.52 17.81 -27.93
C GLY A 39 -2.20 18.52 -28.28
N ASP A 40 -2.11 19.80 -27.93
CA ASP A 40 -0.84 20.55 -27.93
C ASP A 40 -0.24 20.48 -26.51
N PHE A 41 0.73 19.58 -26.30
CA PHE A 41 1.26 19.27 -24.99
C PHE A 41 2.74 19.63 -24.84
N LYS A 42 3.09 20.18 -23.68
CA LYS A 42 4.44 20.04 -23.15
C LYS A 42 4.56 18.68 -22.46
N THR A 43 5.59 17.94 -22.83
CA THR A 43 5.76 16.54 -22.40
C THR A 43 7.04 16.38 -21.60
N TYR A 44 6.94 15.63 -20.51
CA TYR A 44 8.02 15.26 -19.61
C TYR A 44 8.20 13.74 -19.66
N ASP A 45 9.44 13.29 -19.76
CA ASP A 45 9.77 11.86 -19.66
C ASP A 45 9.62 11.37 -18.20
N ALA A 46 9.49 10.06 -18.01
CA ALA A 46 9.25 9.45 -16.70
C ALA A 46 10.33 9.75 -15.64
N ASP A 47 11.55 10.14 -16.04
CA ASP A 47 12.64 10.50 -15.14
C ASP A 47 12.69 12.00 -14.79
N ALA A 48 11.67 12.77 -15.16
CA ALA A 48 11.58 14.18 -14.83
C ALA A 48 11.60 14.43 -13.31
N ASP A 49 12.48 15.34 -12.86
CA ASP A 49 12.73 15.66 -11.46
C ASP A 49 11.51 16.23 -10.71
N GLU A 50 10.52 16.72 -11.44
CA GLU A 50 9.25 17.24 -10.89
C GLU A 50 8.30 16.13 -10.42
N ILE A 51 8.44 14.91 -10.92
CA ILE A 51 7.55 13.78 -10.62
C ILE A 51 8.00 13.13 -9.30
N SER A 52 7.22 13.30 -8.24
CA SER A 52 7.44 12.57 -6.99
C SER A 52 6.79 11.19 -7.07
N TYR A 53 7.61 10.15 -7.21
CA TYR A 53 7.18 8.76 -7.17
C TYR A 53 6.88 8.33 -5.72
N LYS A 54 5.69 7.77 -5.49
CA LYS A 54 5.22 7.31 -4.19
C LYS A 54 5.17 5.79 -4.17
N GLY A 55 5.66 5.17 -3.10
CA GLY A 55 5.93 3.73 -3.05
C GLY A 55 7.24 3.36 -3.75
N ARG A 56 7.49 2.07 -3.98
CA ARG A 56 8.71 1.60 -4.65
C ARG A 56 8.47 1.36 -6.14
N TRP A 57 9.40 1.85 -6.95
CA TRP A 57 9.40 1.80 -8.40
C TRP A 57 10.76 1.33 -8.87
N ASP A 58 10.79 0.49 -9.90
CA ASP A 58 12.04 -0.04 -10.46
C ASP A 58 12.71 0.92 -11.45
N SER A 59 13.88 0.52 -11.96
CA SER A 59 14.64 1.30 -12.93
C SER A 59 13.89 1.58 -14.25
N LYS A 60 12.80 0.85 -14.53
CA LYS A 60 11.93 1.00 -15.70
C LYS A 60 10.67 1.80 -15.39
N GLN A 61 10.58 2.41 -14.20
CA GLN A 61 9.43 3.16 -13.68
C GLN A 61 8.16 2.30 -13.66
N ILE A 62 8.29 1.03 -13.29
CA ILE A 62 7.20 0.10 -13.06
C ILE A 62 6.88 0.07 -11.57
N SER A 63 5.59 0.16 -11.24
CA SER A 63 5.09 0.02 -9.88
C SER A 63 4.87 -1.44 -9.52
N TRP A 64 5.09 -1.81 -8.26
CA TRP A 64 5.05 -3.20 -7.80
C TRP A 64 4.15 -3.43 -6.59
N TRP A 65 4.42 -2.71 -5.51
CA TRP A 65 3.73 -2.90 -4.24
C TRP A 65 2.35 -2.24 -4.20
N ALA A 66 1.69 -2.25 -3.04
CA ALA A 66 0.36 -1.68 -2.84
C ALA A 66 0.37 -0.14 -2.77
N ALA A 67 -0.68 0.50 -3.30
CA ALA A 67 -0.87 1.96 -3.35
C ALA A 67 0.31 2.83 -3.92
N PRO A 68 1.06 2.38 -4.95
CA PRO A 68 2.10 3.18 -5.55
C PRO A 68 1.44 4.32 -6.35
N GLY A 69 2.19 5.39 -6.59
CA GLY A 69 1.65 6.54 -7.29
C GLY A 69 2.66 7.56 -7.72
N ILE A 70 2.15 8.65 -8.28
CA ILE A 70 2.92 9.86 -8.59
C ILE A 70 2.21 11.08 -8.04
N LYS A 71 2.98 12.08 -7.63
CA LYS A 71 2.47 13.37 -7.16
C LYS A 71 3.36 14.50 -7.67
N PHE A 72 2.77 15.59 -8.14
CA PHE A 72 3.51 16.77 -8.60
C PHE A 72 2.60 18.00 -8.61
N GLY A 73 3.19 19.19 -8.58
CA GLY A 73 2.49 20.44 -8.89
C GLY A 73 2.41 20.65 -10.40
N PHE A 74 1.44 21.42 -10.87
CA PHE A 74 1.35 21.80 -12.28
C PHE A 74 0.71 23.18 -12.46
N THR A 75 0.95 23.79 -13.61
CA THR A 75 0.24 24.98 -14.08
C THR A 75 -0.70 24.62 -15.23
N GLY A 76 -1.66 25.49 -15.54
CA GLY A 76 -2.71 25.22 -16.51
C GLY A 76 -3.85 24.37 -15.96
N GLN A 77 -4.63 23.76 -16.86
CA GLN A 77 -5.83 23.01 -16.50
C GLN A 77 -5.86 21.60 -17.08
N THR A 78 -4.74 21.12 -17.59
CA THR A 78 -4.64 19.79 -18.20
C THR A 78 -3.47 19.01 -17.63
N VAL A 79 -3.75 17.76 -17.27
CA VAL A 79 -2.74 16.74 -16.94
C VAL A 79 -3.15 15.45 -17.63
N ALA A 80 -2.23 14.89 -18.41
CA ALA A 80 -2.36 13.54 -18.94
C ALA A 80 -1.12 12.71 -18.64
N VAL A 81 -1.28 11.39 -18.55
CA VAL A 81 -0.18 10.46 -18.35
C VAL A 81 -0.23 9.41 -19.44
N THR A 82 0.91 9.16 -20.09
CA THR A 82 1.11 8.01 -20.97
C THR A 82 1.69 6.87 -20.17
N PHE A 83 1.04 5.72 -20.24
CA PHE A 83 1.46 4.50 -19.58
C PHE A 83 2.29 3.63 -20.51
N GLY A 84 3.35 3.04 -19.99
CA GLY A 84 4.20 2.10 -20.73
C GLY A 84 3.56 0.72 -20.94
N ASN A 85 4.18 -0.10 -21.77
CA ASN A 85 3.68 -1.42 -22.17
C ASN A 85 3.66 -2.46 -21.04
N GLN A 86 4.39 -2.23 -19.94
CA GLN A 86 4.39 -3.12 -18.76
C GLN A 86 3.23 -2.84 -17.79
N THR A 87 2.38 -1.87 -18.10
CA THR A 87 1.13 -1.64 -17.37
C THR A 87 0.16 -2.80 -17.61
N ILE A 88 -0.54 -3.26 -16.57
CA ILE A 88 -1.65 -4.19 -16.75
C ILE A 88 -2.87 -3.39 -17.22
N SER A 89 -3.34 -3.65 -18.44
CA SER A 89 -4.61 -3.09 -18.90
C SER A 89 -5.74 -3.50 -17.96
N SER A 90 -6.59 -2.54 -17.56
CA SER A 90 -7.61 -2.65 -16.48
C SER A 90 -7.12 -2.34 -15.06
N THR A 91 -5.88 -1.87 -14.89
CA THR A 91 -5.45 -1.33 -13.60
C THR A 91 -6.33 -0.14 -13.22
N LEU A 92 -6.98 -0.22 -12.06
CA LEU A 92 -7.75 0.87 -11.49
C LEU A 92 -6.80 1.84 -10.78
N VAL A 93 -6.88 3.11 -11.16
CA VAL A 93 -6.18 4.18 -10.46
C VAL A 93 -7.19 5.14 -9.86
N ALA A 94 -6.86 5.66 -8.68
CA ALA A 94 -7.52 6.83 -8.11
C ALA A 94 -6.65 8.06 -8.39
N TYR A 95 -7.27 9.20 -8.68
CA TYR A 95 -6.59 10.45 -8.91
C TYR A 95 -7.38 11.64 -8.37
N ARG A 96 -6.68 12.73 -8.05
CA ARG A 96 -7.29 13.97 -7.54
C ARG A 96 -6.40 15.19 -7.80
N ILE A 97 -6.98 16.37 -7.58
CA ILE A 97 -6.25 17.63 -7.54
C ILE A 97 -6.39 18.32 -6.18
N ALA A 98 -5.33 19.00 -5.72
CA ALA A 98 -5.33 19.87 -4.53
C ALA A 98 -5.96 19.28 -3.24
N GLY A 99 -5.99 17.95 -3.09
CA GLY A 99 -6.62 17.26 -1.96
C GLY A 99 -8.15 17.11 -2.04
N LEU A 100 -8.77 17.36 -3.19
CA LEU A 100 -10.20 17.12 -3.44
C LEU A 100 -10.54 15.62 -3.53
N ASP A 101 -11.83 15.30 -3.64
CA ASP A 101 -12.35 13.94 -3.76
C ASP A 101 -11.61 13.10 -4.81
N TRP A 102 -11.33 11.84 -4.45
CA TRP A 102 -10.79 10.85 -5.37
C TRP A 102 -11.75 10.56 -6.52
N MET A 103 -11.26 10.74 -7.75
CA MET A 103 -11.85 10.20 -8.97
C MET A 103 -11.14 8.90 -9.33
N HIS A 104 -11.79 8.06 -10.14
CA HIS A 104 -11.26 6.75 -10.52
C HIS A 104 -11.37 6.52 -12.03
N THR A 105 -10.48 5.72 -12.59
CA THR A 105 -10.51 5.28 -13.99
C THR A 105 -9.64 4.04 -14.17
N ASN A 106 -9.97 3.21 -15.17
CA ASN A 106 -9.11 2.10 -15.58
C ASN A 106 -8.11 2.59 -16.62
N VAL A 107 -6.84 2.25 -16.45
CA VAL A 107 -5.78 2.62 -17.39
C VAL A 107 -5.36 1.45 -18.29
N THR A 108 -4.77 1.76 -19.43
CA THR A 108 -4.38 0.79 -20.45
C THR A 108 -2.89 0.82 -20.77
N ALA A 109 -2.32 -0.35 -21.06
CA ALA A 109 -0.94 -0.46 -21.52
C ALA A 109 -0.70 0.34 -22.80
N GLY A 110 0.37 1.14 -22.84
CA GLY A 110 0.71 1.99 -23.99
C GLY A 110 -0.26 3.17 -24.21
N GLY A 111 -1.27 3.35 -23.35
CA GLY A 111 -2.32 4.35 -23.54
C GLY A 111 -2.01 5.67 -22.85
N THR A 112 -2.44 6.78 -23.46
CA THR A 112 -2.50 8.09 -22.80
C THR A 112 -3.87 8.32 -22.18
N HIS A 113 -3.89 8.76 -20.92
CA HIS A 113 -5.10 9.07 -20.18
C HIS A 113 -5.06 10.50 -19.67
N GLN A 114 -6.08 11.31 -20.02
CA GLN A 114 -6.25 12.67 -19.53
C GLN A 114 -7.02 12.66 -18.21
N PHE A 115 -6.34 12.98 -17.12
CA PHE A 115 -6.92 12.98 -15.78
C PHE A 115 -7.47 14.35 -15.37
N VAL A 116 -6.83 15.42 -15.84
CA VAL A 116 -7.26 16.79 -15.57
C VAL A 116 -7.56 17.48 -16.89
N SER A 117 -8.68 18.22 -16.91
CA SER A 117 -9.14 19.06 -18.03
C SER A 117 -9.83 20.31 -17.46
N PRO A 118 -10.18 21.30 -18.29
CA PRO A 118 -11.00 22.44 -17.84
C PRO A 118 -12.40 22.08 -17.28
N LYS A 119 -12.83 20.82 -17.41
CA LYS A 119 -14.09 20.32 -16.82
C LYS A 119 -13.88 19.63 -15.47
N THR A 120 -12.64 19.43 -15.03
CA THR A 120 -12.33 18.77 -13.77
C THR A 120 -12.83 19.61 -12.61
N PRO A 121 -13.68 19.05 -11.71
CA PRO A 121 -14.19 19.80 -10.57
C PRO A 121 -13.07 20.41 -9.74
N GLY A 122 -13.16 21.72 -9.50
CA GLY A 122 -12.20 22.46 -8.67
C GLY A 122 -10.98 23.03 -9.40
N ILE A 123 -10.76 22.72 -10.68
CA ILE A 123 -9.55 23.17 -11.40
C ILE A 123 -9.45 24.71 -11.54
N ASP A 124 -10.60 25.39 -11.66
CA ASP A 124 -10.69 26.84 -11.77
C ASP A 124 -10.69 27.57 -10.41
N LEU A 125 -10.64 26.82 -9.29
CA LEU A 125 -10.68 27.42 -7.95
C LEU A 125 -9.30 27.94 -7.56
N ALA A 126 -9.27 29.14 -6.96
CA ALA A 126 -8.05 29.71 -6.41
C ALA A 126 -7.80 29.21 -4.98
N GLY A 127 -6.67 28.53 -4.76
CA GLY A 127 -6.14 28.18 -3.44
C GLY A 127 -7.02 27.20 -2.62
N PRO A 128 -6.62 26.90 -1.37
CA PRO A 128 -5.41 27.36 -0.70
C PRO A 128 -4.11 26.68 -1.18
N VAL A 129 -4.21 25.62 -1.97
CA VAL A 129 -3.06 24.89 -2.53
C VAL A 129 -2.60 25.55 -3.83
N SER A 130 -1.34 25.97 -3.90
CA SER A 130 -0.74 26.59 -5.09
C SER A 130 0.76 26.24 -5.20
N PRO A 131 1.26 25.74 -6.35
CA PRO A 131 0.49 25.35 -7.53
C PRO A 131 -0.48 24.20 -7.21
N VAL A 132 -1.50 24.02 -8.06
CA VAL A 132 -2.41 22.87 -7.93
C VAL A 132 -1.58 21.60 -8.05
N THR A 133 -1.80 20.65 -7.14
CA THR A 133 -1.11 19.36 -7.17
C THR A 133 -1.98 18.31 -7.83
N PHE A 134 -1.41 17.47 -8.68
CA PHE A 134 -1.99 16.22 -9.13
C PHE A 134 -1.46 15.07 -8.28
N GLU A 135 -2.33 14.17 -7.86
CA GLU A 135 -1.94 12.90 -7.24
C GLU A 135 -2.68 11.76 -7.93
N MET A 136 -1.96 10.68 -8.23
CA MET A 136 -2.51 9.42 -8.70
C MET A 136 -1.96 8.26 -7.88
N ARG A 137 -2.82 7.31 -7.52
CA ARG A 137 -2.47 6.06 -6.82
C ARG A 137 -3.08 4.86 -7.54
N VAL A 138 -2.32 3.79 -7.70
CA VAL A 138 -2.84 2.49 -8.13
C VAL A 138 -3.61 1.89 -6.95
N THR A 139 -4.88 1.55 -7.15
CA THR A 139 -5.68 0.99 -6.05
C THR A 139 -5.39 -0.49 -5.86
N ASN A 140 -5.15 -1.20 -6.96
CA ASN A 140 -4.98 -2.64 -6.95
C ASN A 140 -3.66 -3.08 -6.30
N TRP A 141 -3.67 -4.17 -5.51
CA TRP A 141 -2.45 -4.71 -4.89
C TRP A 141 -1.59 -5.56 -5.83
N ALA A 142 -2.21 -6.23 -6.81
CA ALA A 142 -1.53 -7.18 -7.72
C ALA A 142 -1.15 -6.55 -9.06
N TYR A 143 -1.81 -5.45 -9.40
CA TYR A 143 -1.65 -4.79 -10.68
C TYR A 143 -0.72 -3.61 -10.51
N GLY A 144 -0.05 -3.25 -11.60
CA GLY A 144 0.86 -2.12 -11.59
C GLY A 144 0.82 -1.38 -12.91
N VAL A 145 1.36 -0.18 -12.85
CA VAL A 145 1.51 0.72 -13.99
C VAL A 145 2.98 0.95 -14.27
N GLN A 146 3.28 1.28 -15.53
CA GLN A 146 4.56 1.83 -15.93
C GLN A 146 4.31 3.28 -16.36
N ILE A 147 5.04 4.23 -15.79
CA ILE A 147 4.96 5.63 -16.27
C ILE A 147 5.91 5.76 -17.46
N ASP A 148 5.39 6.22 -18.60
CA ASP A 148 6.22 6.57 -19.77
C ASP A 148 6.41 8.09 -19.83
N LYS A 149 5.30 8.84 -19.82
CA LYS A 149 5.33 10.31 -19.96
C LYS A 149 4.24 11.00 -19.16
N VAL A 150 4.50 12.24 -18.78
CA VAL A 150 3.52 13.16 -18.20
C VAL A 150 3.38 14.38 -19.10
N HIS A 151 2.14 14.83 -19.30
CA HIS A 151 1.80 15.91 -20.21
C HIS A 151 1.01 17.00 -19.48
N VAL A 152 1.32 18.25 -19.81
CA VAL A 152 0.53 19.45 -19.48
C VAL A 152 0.31 20.25 -20.75
N ASP A 153 -0.60 21.23 -20.72
CA ASP A 153 -0.85 22.10 -21.88
C ASP A 153 0.44 22.77 -22.36
N SER A 154 0.53 23.04 -23.66
CA SER A 154 1.62 23.82 -24.24
C SER A 154 1.76 25.18 -23.55
N GLY A 155 2.99 25.54 -23.16
CA GLY A 155 3.28 26.74 -22.38
C GLY A 155 3.15 26.59 -20.86
N GLU A 156 2.57 25.50 -20.37
CA GLU A 156 2.47 25.19 -18.95
C GLU A 156 3.64 24.32 -18.46
N GLN A 157 3.68 23.99 -17.18
CA GLN A 157 4.80 23.25 -16.60
C GLN A 157 4.40 22.34 -15.43
N LEU A 158 5.15 21.25 -15.28
CA LEU A 158 5.23 20.53 -14.02
C LEU A 158 6.04 21.35 -13.01
N VAL A 159 5.69 21.20 -11.74
CA VAL A 159 6.35 21.85 -10.61
C VAL A 159 6.68 20.81 -9.57
N LYS A 160 7.95 20.71 -9.21
CA LYS A 160 8.41 19.84 -8.14
C LYS A 160 7.79 20.27 -6.81
N ILE A 161 7.24 19.30 -6.07
CA ILE A 161 6.74 19.51 -4.71
C ILE A 161 7.76 19.00 -3.69
N PRO A 162 7.85 19.64 -2.51
CA PRO A 162 8.68 19.11 -1.43
C PRO A 162 8.09 17.80 -0.88
N ASP A 163 8.96 16.91 -0.44
CA ASP A 163 8.58 15.77 0.38
C ASP A 163 8.19 16.23 1.78
N TYR A 164 7.29 15.48 2.41
CA TYR A 164 6.97 15.70 3.82
C TYR A 164 8.13 15.31 4.76
N PRO A 165 8.24 15.94 5.95
CA PRO A 165 9.37 15.72 6.86
C PRO A 165 9.32 14.40 7.63
N ARG A 166 8.17 13.69 7.61
CA ARG A 166 7.99 12.38 8.27
C ARG A 166 7.80 11.29 7.23
N ARG A 167 8.28 10.08 7.52
CA ARG A 167 8.09 8.92 6.63
C ARG A 167 7.71 7.65 7.38
N VAL A 168 6.73 6.93 6.85
CA VAL A 168 6.28 5.62 7.35
C VAL A 168 6.39 4.56 6.25
N GLU A 169 6.92 3.38 6.56
CA GLU A 169 6.76 2.21 5.69
C GLU A 169 5.88 1.16 6.37
N PHE A 170 4.81 0.75 5.69
CA PHE A 170 3.96 -0.36 6.09
C PHE A 170 4.44 -1.62 5.39
N ILE A 171 4.79 -2.64 6.16
CA ILE A 171 5.32 -3.92 5.67
C ILE A 171 4.31 -5.00 6.06
N GLY A 172 3.80 -5.74 5.08
CA GLY A 172 2.70 -6.65 5.38
C GLY A 172 2.35 -7.67 4.31
N ASP A 173 1.21 -8.31 4.55
CA ASP A 173 0.59 -9.29 3.68
C ASP A 173 -0.73 -8.73 3.06
N SER A 174 -1.70 -9.60 2.77
CA SER A 174 -2.98 -9.23 2.18
C SER A 174 -3.78 -8.24 3.03
N LEU A 175 -3.64 -8.29 4.36
CA LEU A 175 -4.36 -7.41 5.27
C LEU A 175 -3.90 -5.95 5.13
N SER A 176 -2.60 -5.76 4.92
CA SER A 176 -1.99 -4.44 4.72
C SER A 176 -2.11 -3.96 3.27
N ALA A 177 -2.16 -4.89 2.31
CA ALA A 177 -2.41 -4.60 0.91
C ALA A 177 -3.88 -4.21 0.60
N GLY A 178 -4.79 -4.37 1.57
CA GLY A 178 -6.21 -4.03 1.42
C GLY A 178 -7.00 -5.03 0.58
N MET A 179 -6.56 -6.31 0.51
CA MET A 179 -7.23 -7.32 -0.31
C MET A 179 -8.73 -7.43 0.06
N TYR A 180 -9.59 -7.37 -0.97
CA TYR A 180 -11.06 -7.39 -0.90
C TYR A 180 -11.75 -6.12 -0.37
N ASN A 181 -11.02 -5.07 -0.02
CA ASN A 181 -11.63 -3.78 0.33
C ASN A 181 -12.19 -3.06 -0.92
N THR A 182 -13.13 -2.14 -0.72
CA THR A 182 -13.89 -1.47 -1.81
C THR A 182 -13.01 -0.80 -2.87
N TYR A 183 -11.82 -0.34 -2.48
CA TYR A 183 -10.77 0.19 -3.37
C TYR A 183 -9.39 -0.40 -3.05
N GLU A 184 -9.40 -1.67 -2.63
CA GLU A 184 -8.21 -2.41 -2.24
C GLU A 184 -7.28 -1.61 -1.30
N ALA A 185 -6.07 -1.28 -1.72
CA ALA A 185 -5.06 -0.64 -0.88
C ALA A 185 -5.50 0.73 -0.34
N LEU A 186 -6.27 1.50 -1.12
CA LEU A 186 -6.74 2.84 -0.70
C LEU A 186 -7.84 2.79 0.37
N ALA A 187 -8.50 1.64 0.53
CA ALA A 187 -9.46 1.40 1.60
C ALA A 187 -8.83 0.58 2.76
N GLY A 188 -7.55 0.22 2.65
CA GLY A 188 -6.81 -0.52 3.67
C GLY A 188 -6.29 0.36 4.81
N PHE A 189 -6.07 -0.24 5.98
CA PHE A 189 -5.61 0.51 7.16
C PHE A 189 -4.26 1.20 6.93
N ALA A 190 -3.36 0.60 6.15
CA ALA A 190 -2.04 1.14 5.90
C ALA A 190 -2.10 2.50 5.16
N TYR A 191 -2.94 2.61 4.13
CA TYR A 191 -3.22 3.90 3.49
C TYR A 191 -3.88 4.86 4.49
N GLY A 192 -4.92 4.40 5.21
CA GLY A 192 -5.65 5.23 6.16
C GLY A 192 -4.78 5.82 7.26
N VAL A 193 -3.79 5.09 7.77
CA VAL A 193 -2.81 5.61 8.73
C VAL A 193 -1.86 6.59 8.06
N GLY A 194 -1.30 6.25 6.89
CA GLY A 194 -0.37 7.12 6.17
C GLY A 194 -0.98 8.48 5.85
N ALA A 195 -2.17 8.50 5.25
CA ALA A 195 -2.92 9.73 4.97
C ALA A 195 -3.39 10.43 6.26
N GLY A 196 -3.93 9.68 7.23
CA GLY A 196 -4.50 10.23 8.45
C GLY A 196 -3.51 10.90 9.41
N LEU A 197 -2.22 10.57 9.31
CA LEU A 197 -1.18 11.29 10.08
C LEU A 197 -0.98 12.72 9.57
N GLY A 198 -1.21 12.98 8.28
CA GLY A 198 -0.91 14.24 7.59
C GLY A 198 0.59 14.56 7.57
N ASP A 199 1.03 15.44 6.68
CA ASP A 199 2.45 15.83 6.49
C ASP A 199 3.43 14.64 6.68
N THR A 200 3.13 13.53 6.02
CA THR A 200 3.86 12.26 6.15
C THR A 200 3.93 11.56 4.81
N GLU A 201 5.14 11.22 4.36
CA GLU A 201 5.36 10.32 3.25
C GLU A 201 5.11 8.87 3.68
N TYR A 202 4.53 8.06 2.80
CA TYR A 202 4.33 6.65 3.12
C TYR A 202 4.40 5.72 1.92
N SER A 203 4.88 4.50 2.18
CA SER A 203 4.89 3.36 1.26
C SER A 203 4.24 2.15 1.91
N ILE A 204 3.60 1.30 1.08
CA ILE A 204 2.96 0.06 1.53
C ILE A 204 3.62 -1.11 0.79
N THR A 205 4.68 -1.66 1.39
CA THR A 205 5.40 -2.85 0.92
C THR A 205 4.68 -4.09 1.43
N ALA A 206 3.51 -4.36 0.85
CA ALA A 206 2.67 -5.48 1.22
C ALA A 206 2.17 -6.25 0.00
N TYR A 207 2.08 -7.58 0.14
CA TYR A 207 1.63 -8.46 -0.94
C TYR A 207 0.83 -9.65 -0.40
N PRO A 208 -0.36 -9.97 -0.91
CA PRO A 208 -1.17 -11.10 -0.47
C PRO A 208 -0.48 -12.46 -0.47
N GLY A 209 -0.73 -13.23 0.59
CA GLY A 209 -0.19 -14.58 0.76
C GLY A 209 1.28 -14.63 1.20
N ILE A 210 2.01 -13.52 1.18
CA ILE A 210 3.43 -13.50 1.56
C ILE A 210 3.59 -13.80 3.06
N CYS A 211 4.60 -14.61 3.38
CA CYS A 211 5.04 -14.87 4.75
C CYS A 211 6.12 -13.86 5.17
N VAL A 212 6.43 -13.80 6.47
CA VAL A 212 7.70 -13.20 6.91
C VAL A 212 8.87 -14.15 6.66
N ALA A 213 8.65 -15.46 6.87
CA ALA A 213 9.60 -16.52 6.57
C ALA A 213 10.00 -16.51 5.08
N ASP A 214 11.31 -16.52 4.81
CA ASP A 214 11.81 -16.54 3.43
C ASP A 214 11.72 -17.95 2.84
N GLN A 215 10.53 -18.29 2.38
CA GLN A 215 10.18 -19.54 1.72
C GLN A 215 8.95 -19.33 0.83
N ASP A 216 8.58 -20.37 0.06
CA ASP A 216 7.32 -20.34 -0.65
C ASP A 216 6.13 -20.32 0.33
N CYS A 217 5.26 -19.33 0.16
CA CYS A 217 3.97 -19.24 0.83
C CYS A 217 2.90 -18.84 -0.18
N TRP A 218 1.93 -19.72 -0.40
CA TRP A 218 0.86 -19.51 -1.39
C TRP A 218 1.36 -19.15 -2.81
N GLY A 219 2.50 -19.71 -3.23
CA GLY A 219 3.11 -19.42 -4.54
C GLY A 219 3.89 -18.11 -4.60
N ASN A 220 4.10 -17.44 -3.47
CA ASN A 220 5.06 -16.36 -3.32
C ASN A 220 6.43 -16.98 -3.03
N PRO A 221 7.39 -16.99 -3.97
CA PRO A 221 8.63 -17.75 -3.83
C PRO A 221 9.54 -17.25 -2.70
N ARG A 222 9.38 -15.98 -2.28
CA ARG A 222 10.18 -15.34 -1.23
C ARG A 222 9.28 -14.69 -0.18
N GLY A 223 9.78 -14.65 1.05
CA GLY A 223 9.12 -13.97 2.17
C GLY A 223 9.63 -12.55 2.41
N GLN A 224 8.94 -11.78 3.24
CA GLN A 224 9.28 -10.37 3.51
C GLN A 224 10.64 -10.17 4.16
N SER A 225 11.17 -11.15 4.92
CA SER A 225 12.55 -11.06 5.44
C SER A 225 13.64 -11.03 4.35
N HIS A 226 13.28 -11.39 3.11
CA HIS A 226 14.08 -11.20 1.91
C HIS A 226 13.49 -10.09 1.01
N GLN A 227 12.23 -10.22 0.60
CA GLN A 227 11.61 -9.37 -0.43
C GLN A 227 11.57 -7.89 -0.04
N TRP A 228 11.54 -7.55 1.25
CA TRP A 228 11.63 -6.16 1.71
C TRP A 228 12.93 -5.45 1.28
N PHE A 229 13.99 -6.18 0.93
CA PHE A 229 15.23 -5.59 0.41
C PHE A 229 15.19 -5.33 -1.10
N TYR A 230 14.10 -5.68 -1.78
CA TYR A 230 13.99 -5.61 -3.23
C TYR A 230 12.93 -4.60 -3.69
N THR A 231 13.08 -4.15 -4.92
CA THR A 231 12.23 -3.11 -5.51
C THR A 231 10.91 -3.68 -5.99
N SER A 232 10.92 -4.84 -6.64
CA SER A 232 9.71 -5.52 -7.09
C SER A 232 9.05 -6.33 -5.98
N ASP A 233 7.76 -6.61 -6.14
CA ASP A 233 7.06 -7.62 -5.36
C ASP A 233 7.54 -9.04 -5.75
N THR A 234 6.94 -10.06 -5.12
CA THR A 234 7.28 -11.48 -5.32
C THR A 234 6.32 -12.18 -6.29
N GLY A 235 5.39 -11.44 -6.90
CA GLY A 235 4.35 -11.98 -7.75
C GLY A 235 4.85 -12.44 -9.13
N GLY A 236 3.99 -13.18 -9.84
CA GLY A 236 4.33 -13.72 -11.16
C GLY A 236 4.69 -12.65 -12.20
N ARG A 237 4.19 -11.42 -12.07
CA ARG A 237 4.58 -10.29 -12.94
C ARG A 237 6.05 -9.92 -12.74
N ALA A 238 6.53 -9.89 -11.49
CA ALA A 238 7.92 -9.60 -11.18
C ALA A 238 8.81 -10.72 -11.73
N ALA A 239 8.43 -11.98 -11.52
CA ALA A 239 9.13 -13.13 -12.09
C ALA A 239 9.21 -13.10 -13.63
N ASN A 240 8.15 -12.66 -14.32
CA ASN A 240 8.17 -12.55 -15.79
C ASN A 240 9.14 -11.48 -16.32
N ILE A 241 9.36 -10.39 -15.55
CA ILE A 241 10.16 -9.24 -15.99
C ILE A 241 11.62 -9.35 -15.52
N TRP A 242 11.82 -9.81 -14.29
CA TRP A 242 13.12 -9.86 -13.62
C TRP A 242 13.66 -11.28 -13.40
N GLY A 243 12.84 -12.31 -13.60
CA GLY A 243 13.23 -13.69 -13.31
C GLY A 243 13.58 -13.87 -11.84
N ASP A 244 14.69 -14.56 -11.59
CA ASP A 244 15.23 -14.82 -10.26
C ASP A 244 16.20 -13.72 -9.77
N GLU A 245 16.38 -12.64 -10.55
CA GLU A 245 17.30 -11.54 -10.27
C GLU A 245 16.55 -10.20 -10.15
N PRO A 246 15.61 -10.07 -9.18
CA PRO A 246 14.91 -8.80 -8.93
C PRO A 246 15.89 -7.70 -8.52
N GLU A 247 15.62 -6.47 -8.94
CA GLU A 247 16.46 -5.33 -8.57
C GLU A 247 16.42 -5.07 -7.06
N PRO A 248 17.57 -5.02 -6.37
CA PRO A 248 17.62 -4.57 -4.97
C PRO A 248 17.06 -3.15 -4.82
N TRP A 249 16.39 -2.88 -3.69
CA TRP A 249 15.93 -1.55 -3.36
C TRP A 249 17.11 -0.68 -2.95
N ASP A 250 17.31 0.44 -3.65
CA ASP A 250 18.40 1.37 -3.34
C ASP A 250 18.01 2.28 -2.17
N PHE A 251 18.29 1.81 -0.95
CA PHE A 251 18.08 2.57 0.29
C PHE A 251 18.92 3.86 0.36
N SER A 252 19.94 4.04 -0.47
CA SER A 252 20.76 5.28 -0.48
C SER A 252 20.13 6.40 -1.29
N LYS A 253 19.30 6.05 -2.29
CA LYS A 253 18.54 7.02 -3.11
C LYS A 253 17.19 7.39 -2.52
N ASN A 254 16.75 6.70 -1.49
CA ASN A 254 15.44 6.90 -0.87
C ASN A 254 15.61 7.32 0.58
N ALA A 255 14.89 8.36 0.99
CA ALA A 255 14.94 8.83 2.37
C ALA A 255 14.53 7.70 3.34
N PRO A 256 15.22 7.55 4.48
CA PRO A 256 14.90 6.52 5.45
C PRO A 256 13.51 6.74 6.05
N ALA A 257 12.81 5.65 6.40
CA ALA A 257 11.59 5.79 7.19
C ALA A 257 11.92 6.19 8.62
N ASP A 258 11.09 7.04 9.22
CA ASP A 258 11.14 7.33 10.66
C ASP A 258 10.39 6.24 11.45
N LEU A 259 9.44 5.56 10.81
CA LEU A 259 8.62 4.51 11.38
C LEU A 259 8.42 3.37 10.36
N ALA A 260 8.66 2.14 10.78
CA ALA A 260 8.20 0.94 10.08
C ALA A 260 7.06 0.29 10.87
N VAL A 261 5.97 -0.07 10.21
CA VAL A 261 4.84 -0.81 10.80
C VAL A 261 4.76 -2.17 10.15
N ILE A 262 4.90 -3.24 10.94
CA ILE A 262 4.92 -4.61 10.45
C ILE A 262 3.64 -5.33 10.87
N ASN A 263 2.89 -5.82 9.88
CA ASN A 263 1.71 -6.66 10.07
C ASN A 263 1.87 -7.94 9.23
N LEU A 264 2.52 -8.94 9.82
CA LEU A 264 2.92 -10.18 9.17
C LEU A 264 2.81 -11.39 10.10
N GLY A 265 2.56 -12.54 9.48
CA GLY A 265 2.54 -13.86 10.11
C GLY A 265 1.22 -14.61 9.94
N THR A 266 0.20 -14.00 9.33
CA THR A 266 -1.09 -14.68 9.10
C THR A 266 -0.90 -15.88 8.18
N ASN A 267 -0.07 -15.73 7.15
CA ASN A 267 0.30 -16.81 6.24
C ASN A 267 1.28 -17.79 6.89
N ASP A 268 2.22 -17.33 7.72
CA ASP A 268 3.13 -18.20 8.48
C ASP A 268 2.38 -19.12 9.46
N ALA A 269 1.30 -18.62 10.08
CA ALA A 269 0.46 -19.42 10.98
C ALA A 269 -0.41 -20.45 10.24
N ASN A 270 -0.60 -20.28 8.92
CA ASN A 270 -1.40 -21.21 8.16
C ASN A 270 -0.63 -22.52 7.94
N ALA A 271 -1.20 -23.63 8.45
CA ALA A 271 -0.59 -24.94 8.35
C ALA A 271 -0.27 -25.39 6.91
N ALA A 272 -0.94 -24.85 5.89
CA ALA A 272 -0.64 -25.15 4.49
C ALA A 272 0.77 -24.74 4.05
N ASN A 273 1.36 -23.72 4.70
CA ASN A 273 2.70 -23.22 4.38
C ASN A 273 3.82 -23.91 5.17
N ASN A 274 3.49 -24.76 6.15
CA ASN A 274 4.45 -25.52 6.97
C ASN A 274 5.57 -24.67 7.62
N VAL A 275 5.32 -23.38 7.91
CA VAL A 275 6.28 -22.53 8.63
C VAL A 275 6.29 -22.93 10.10
N THR A 276 7.47 -23.28 10.63
CA THR A 276 7.59 -23.57 12.06
C THR A 276 7.60 -22.28 12.87
N LYS A 277 7.14 -22.34 14.13
CA LYS A 277 7.24 -21.23 15.10
C LYS A 277 8.67 -20.67 15.21
N ALA A 278 9.69 -21.55 15.17
CA ALA A 278 11.09 -21.15 15.24
C ALA A 278 11.52 -20.38 13.98
N THR A 279 11.16 -20.88 12.80
CA THR A 279 11.40 -20.22 11.50
C THR A 279 10.73 -18.85 11.46
N TYR A 280 9.47 -18.75 11.90
CA TYR A 280 8.76 -17.47 11.99
C TYR A 280 9.52 -16.46 12.84
N VAL A 281 9.89 -16.82 14.08
CA VAL A 281 10.63 -15.93 15.00
C VAL A 281 11.99 -15.52 14.42
N GLU A 282 12.71 -16.45 13.80
CA GLU A 282 14.01 -16.18 13.16
C GLU A 282 13.87 -15.14 12.04
N HIS A 283 12.96 -15.35 11.10
CA HIS A 283 12.81 -14.48 9.94
C HIS A 283 12.18 -13.13 10.30
N TYR A 284 11.29 -13.07 11.30
CA TYR A 284 10.81 -11.80 11.84
C TYR A 284 11.95 -10.98 12.44
N LYS A 285 12.87 -11.64 13.16
CA LYS A 285 14.09 -10.97 13.64
C LYS A 285 14.95 -10.48 12.47
N ARG A 286 15.16 -11.27 11.43
CA ARG A 286 15.92 -10.84 10.24
C ARG A 286 15.31 -9.60 9.59
N LEU A 287 13.98 -9.54 9.47
CA LEU A 287 13.29 -8.35 8.92
C LEU A 287 13.59 -7.10 9.76
N ILE A 288 13.40 -7.15 11.08
CA ILE A 288 13.64 -6.00 11.96
C ILE A 288 15.14 -5.64 12.04
N GLN A 289 16.04 -6.63 12.02
CA GLN A 289 17.48 -6.41 11.92
C GLN A 289 17.87 -5.74 10.60
N GLY A 290 17.16 -6.05 9.51
CA GLY A 290 17.28 -5.38 8.22
C GLY A 290 16.85 -3.93 8.26
N ILE A 291 15.66 -3.67 8.80
CA ILE A 291 15.13 -2.32 9.00
C ILE A 291 16.10 -1.51 9.84
N HIS A 292 16.58 -2.04 10.96
CA HIS A 292 17.53 -1.34 11.84
C HIS A 292 18.88 -1.09 11.15
N GLY A 293 19.35 -2.02 10.31
CA GLY A 293 20.58 -1.85 9.55
C GLY A 293 20.49 -0.75 8.48
N LYS A 294 19.37 -0.68 7.75
CA LYS A 294 19.17 0.35 6.70
C LYS A 294 18.73 1.69 7.28
N TRP A 295 17.88 1.66 8.30
CA TRP A 295 17.27 2.83 8.94
C TRP A 295 17.54 2.82 10.45
N PRO A 296 18.76 3.14 10.89
CA PRO A 296 19.18 2.99 12.28
C PRO A 296 18.45 3.91 13.29
N LYS A 297 17.65 4.85 12.80
CA LYS A 297 16.85 5.76 13.63
C LYS A 297 15.36 5.42 13.62
N ALA A 298 14.92 4.50 12.75
CA ALA A 298 13.52 4.16 12.62
C ALA A 298 12.99 3.54 13.92
N GLN A 299 11.80 3.97 14.32
CA GLN A 299 10.98 3.19 15.25
C GLN A 299 10.33 2.04 14.48
N VAL A 300 10.06 0.93 15.15
CA VAL A 300 9.37 -0.22 14.55
C VAL A 300 8.16 -0.54 15.40
N ILE A 301 6.97 -0.58 14.79
CA ILE A 301 5.76 -1.11 15.43
C ILE A 301 5.52 -2.51 14.88
N VAL A 302 5.54 -3.49 15.78
CA VAL A 302 5.12 -4.86 15.52
C VAL A 302 3.65 -4.98 15.91
N MET A 303 2.81 -5.25 14.93
CA MET A 303 1.38 -5.44 15.16
C MET A 303 1.09 -6.89 15.59
N GLN A 304 0.28 -7.05 16.63
CA GLN A 304 -0.36 -8.33 16.88
C GLN A 304 -1.32 -8.64 15.73
N MET A 305 -1.21 -9.83 15.17
CA MET A 305 -2.09 -10.27 14.09
C MET A 305 -3.51 -10.54 14.56
N TRP A 306 -4.44 -10.49 13.61
CA TRP A 306 -5.78 -11.04 13.76
C TRP A 306 -6.00 -12.07 12.64
N GLN A 307 -6.27 -13.33 13.01
CA GLN A 307 -6.39 -14.44 12.05
C GLN A 307 -7.84 -14.92 11.91
N GLY A 308 -8.76 -13.96 11.94
CA GLY A 308 -10.19 -14.23 11.87
C GLY A 308 -10.79 -14.67 13.20
N PHE A 309 -11.98 -15.26 13.10
CA PHE A 309 -12.82 -15.64 14.24
C PHE A 309 -13.39 -17.04 14.05
N PHE A 310 -13.52 -17.81 15.12
CA PHE A 310 -14.18 -19.11 15.11
C PHE A 310 -15.45 -19.05 15.96
N GLN A 311 -16.44 -19.86 15.60
CA GLN A 311 -17.64 -20.00 16.42
C GLN A 311 -17.29 -20.77 17.70
N ASP A 312 -17.60 -20.17 18.85
CA ASP A 312 -17.44 -20.77 20.18
C ASP A 312 -18.82 -20.81 20.85
N GLY A 313 -19.51 -21.95 20.72
CA GLY A 313 -20.89 -22.10 21.18
C GLY A 313 -21.84 -21.09 20.53
N ASN A 314 -22.35 -20.16 21.34
CA ASN A 314 -23.24 -19.07 20.93
C ASN A 314 -22.54 -17.70 20.80
N THR A 315 -21.21 -17.69 20.78
CA THR A 315 -20.37 -16.49 20.59
C THR A 315 -19.24 -16.75 19.59
N TYR A 316 -18.34 -15.79 19.42
CA TYR A 316 -17.15 -15.90 18.59
C TYR A 316 -15.87 -15.69 19.40
N GLY A 317 -14.89 -16.55 19.19
CA GLY A 317 -13.52 -16.38 19.65
C GLY A 317 -12.64 -15.80 18.55
N GLN A 318 -11.63 -15.00 18.91
CA GLN A 318 -10.62 -14.49 17.98
C GLN A 318 -9.46 -15.48 17.85
N ASN A 319 -9.00 -15.76 16.63
CA ASN A 319 -7.76 -16.50 16.44
C ASN A 319 -6.54 -15.58 16.64
N ILE A 320 -5.58 -16.07 17.44
CA ILE A 320 -4.37 -15.39 17.91
C ILE A 320 -3.12 -16.27 17.76
N ASP A 321 -3.10 -17.19 16.79
CA ASP A 321 -1.92 -18.00 16.50
C ASP A 321 -0.68 -17.12 16.28
N LEU A 322 0.46 -17.63 16.74
CA LEU A 322 1.76 -16.94 16.77
C LEU A 322 1.83 -15.69 17.67
N ARG A 323 0.82 -15.41 18.51
CA ARG A 323 0.85 -14.25 19.43
C ARG A 323 2.06 -14.25 20.37
N ASP A 324 2.35 -15.39 21.00
CA ASP A 324 3.48 -15.51 21.92
C ASP A 324 4.81 -15.37 21.17
N GLU A 325 4.89 -15.94 19.96
CA GLU A 325 6.04 -15.87 19.09
C GLU A 325 6.34 -14.43 18.66
N VAL A 326 5.35 -13.68 18.17
CA VAL A 326 5.54 -12.27 17.77
C VAL A 326 5.85 -11.38 18.96
N TYR A 327 5.27 -11.66 20.13
CA TYR A 327 5.61 -10.94 21.36
C TYR A 327 7.06 -11.22 21.80
N SER A 328 7.53 -12.46 21.66
CA SER A 328 8.94 -12.82 21.95
C SER A 328 9.95 -12.10 21.04
N VAL A 329 9.54 -11.74 19.81
CA VAL A 329 10.35 -10.92 18.90
C VAL A 329 10.47 -9.51 19.45
N TYR A 330 9.34 -8.89 19.86
CA TYR A 330 9.35 -7.60 20.53
C TYR A 330 10.24 -7.59 21.79
N GLU A 331 10.13 -8.63 22.64
CA GLU A 331 10.96 -8.75 23.85
C GLU A 331 12.45 -8.89 23.51
N TYR A 332 12.79 -9.66 22.48
CA TYR A 332 14.18 -9.82 22.03
C TYR A 332 14.83 -8.49 21.66
N PHE A 333 14.16 -7.65 20.86
CA PHE A 333 14.70 -6.36 20.43
C PHE A 333 14.78 -5.32 21.56
N ASN A 334 14.04 -5.53 22.66
CA ASN A 334 14.08 -4.70 23.86
C ASN A 334 14.92 -5.31 25.00
N SER A 335 15.56 -6.45 24.75
CA SER A 335 16.45 -7.09 25.73
C SER A 335 17.77 -6.34 25.85
N GLU A 336 18.35 -6.33 27.06
CA GLU A 336 19.69 -5.77 27.32
C GLU A 336 20.74 -6.35 26.36
N LYS A 337 20.63 -7.66 26.05
CA LYS A 337 21.52 -8.36 25.13
C LYS A 337 21.50 -7.75 23.73
N TYR A 338 20.32 -7.50 23.16
CA TYR A 338 20.23 -6.89 21.84
C TYR A 338 20.63 -5.41 21.89
N LEU A 339 20.14 -4.67 22.88
CA LEU A 339 20.37 -3.21 22.96
C LEU A 339 21.84 -2.84 23.21
N THR A 340 22.63 -3.70 23.86
CA THR A 340 24.06 -3.42 24.13
C THR A 340 24.93 -3.56 22.89
N ASN A 341 24.61 -4.52 22.02
CA ASN A 341 25.32 -4.73 20.76
C ASN A 341 24.34 -5.31 19.73
N PRO A 342 23.57 -4.45 19.03
CA PRO A 342 22.61 -4.88 18.05
C PRO A 342 23.23 -5.66 16.89
N THR A 343 22.53 -6.71 16.49
CA THR A 343 22.76 -7.40 15.22
C THR A 343 21.96 -6.72 14.10
N THR A 344 22.55 -6.58 12.92
CA THR A 344 21.89 -6.19 11.66
C THR A 344 21.98 -7.31 10.64
N TRP A 345 21.03 -7.32 9.69
CA TRP A 345 20.91 -8.32 8.63
C TRP A 345 20.78 -7.62 7.27
N ASP A 346 21.34 -8.21 6.22
CA ASP A 346 21.14 -7.74 4.85
C ASP A 346 20.87 -8.94 3.93
N ALA A 347 19.68 -8.98 3.33
CA ALA A 347 19.29 -10.09 2.46
C ALA A 347 19.93 -10.04 1.07
N VAL A 348 20.42 -8.88 0.63
CA VAL A 348 21.08 -8.72 -0.69
C VAL A 348 22.49 -9.27 -0.63
N THR A 349 23.23 -8.95 0.43
CA THR A 349 24.59 -9.44 0.65
C THR A 349 24.62 -10.76 1.42
N ASN A 350 23.49 -11.18 1.99
CA ASN A 350 23.36 -12.35 2.85
C ASN A 350 24.32 -12.29 4.05
N THR A 351 24.45 -11.11 4.66
CA THR A 351 25.38 -10.86 5.77
C THR A 351 24.69 -10.51 7.07
N THR A 352 25.30 -10.92 8.18
CA THR A 352 24.90 -10.56 9.54
C THR A 352 26.07 -9.86 10.22
N GLU A 353 25.82 -8.70 10.82
CA GLU A 353 26.86 -7.89 11.43
C GLU A 353 26.45 -7.40 12.82
N GLN A 354 27.43 -7.09 13.66
CA GLN A 354 27.22 -6.45 14.96
C GLN A 354 27.55 -4.96 14.80
N THR A 355 26.68 -4.09 15.30
CA THR A 355 26.89 -2.63 15.20
C THR A 355 28.05 -2.11 16.06
N GLY A 356 28.45 -2.87 17.09
CA GLY A 356 29.51 -2.53 18.02
C GLY A 356 29.17 -1.36 18.95
N LYS A 357 27.92 -0.90 18.96
CA LYS A 357 27.46 0.27 19.72
C LYS A 357 26.08 0.01 20.31
N PRO A 358 25.81 0.45 21.55
CA PRO A 358 24.49 0.30 22.14
C PRO A 358 23.47 1.20 21.44
N VAL A 359 22.21 0.79 21.47
CA VAL A 359 21.07 1.57 20.96
C VAL A 359 19.99 1.70 22.02
N SER A 360 19.13 2.70 21.86
CA SER A 360 17.92 2.85 22.68
C SER A 360 16.82 1.90 22.20
N PRO A 361 15.88 1.49 23.08
CA PRO A 361 14.67 0.79 22.68
C PRO A 361 13.96 1.49 21.51
N PHE A 362 13.66 0.73 20.44
CA PHE A 362 13.05 1.27 19.22
C PHE A 362 11.91 0.41 18.66
N VAL A 363 11.70 -0.80 19.21
CA VAL A 363 10.63 -1.71 18.79
C VAL A 363 9.48 -1.63 19.78
N HIS A 364 8.26 -1.43 19.28
CA HIS A 364 7.03 -1.26 20.03
C HIS A 364 6.02 -2.34 19.64
N PHE A 365 5.24 -2.82 20.59
CA PHE A 365 4.19 -3.80 20.33
C PHE A 365 2.81 -3.12 20.32
N PHE A 366 2.10 -3.24 19.20
CA PHE A 366 0.72 -2.78 19.08
C PHE A 366 -0.24 -3.96 19.24
N ASN A 367 -0.89 -4.02 20.39
CA ASN A 367 -1.88 -5.04 20.70
C ASN A 367 -3.21 -4.71 20.01
N THR A 368 -3.66 -5.60 19.12
CA THR A 368 -4.89 -5.45 18.35
C THR A 368 -6.10 -6.16 18.97
N THR A 369 -5.93 -6.84 20.11
CA THR A 369 -7.02 -7.53 20.81
C THR A 369 -8.16 -6.57 21.13
N GLY A 370 -9.38 -6.95 20.73
CA GLY A 370 -10.59 -6.19 21.00
C GLY A 370 -10.86 -5.02 20.05
N ILE A 371 -9.97 -4.73 19.08
CA ILE A 371 -10.22 -3.71 18.05
C ILE A 371 -11.30 -4.20 17.07
N LEU A 372 -11.18 -5.45 16.64
CA LEU A 372 -12.08 -6.07 15.67
C LEU A 372 -13.07 -7.01 16.35
N GLN A 373 -14.26 -7.10 15.76
CA GLN A 373 -15.31 -8.06 16.07
C GLN A 373 -15.58 -8.94 14.85
N HIS A 374 -16.34 -10.02 15.03
CA HIS A 374 -16.65 -10.96 13.94
C HIS A 374 -17.20 -10.27 12.68
N ASN A 375 -18.12 -9.32 12.84
CA ASN A 375 -18.74 -8.60 11.72
C ASN A 375 -17.82 -7.55 11.08
N ASP A 376 -16.65 -7.27 11.66
CA ASP A 376 -15.66 -6.40 11.03
C ASP A 376 -14.82 -7.17 10.00
N ILE A 377 -14.98 -8.49 9.92
CA ILE A 377 -14.32 -9.38 8.95
C ILE A 377 -15.34 -9.75 7.85
N ALA A 378 -14.95 -9.51 6.61
CA ALA A 378 -15.68 -9.87 5.40
C ALA A 378 -15.60 -11.39 5.15
N PRO A 379 -16.49 -11.94 4.28
CA PRO A 379 -16.29 -13.27 3.71
C PRO A 379 -14.87 -13.40 3.13
N GLN A 380 -14.22 -14.56 3.34
CA GLN A 380 -12.79 -14.82 3.06
C GLN A 380 -11.79 -14.30 4.12
N TRP A 381 -12.24 -14.05 5.36
CA TRP A 381 -11.37 -13.82 6.53
C TRP A 381 -10.53 -12.53 6.52
N HIS A 382 -10.91 -11.54 5.72
CA HIS A 382 -10.24 -10.23 5.63
C HIS A 382 -11.08 -9.12 6.27
N PRO A 383 -10.50 -8.05 6.83
CA PRO A 383 -11.25 -6.91 7.32
C PRO A 383 -12.13 -6.28 6.24
N THR A 384 -13.40 -6.04 6.59
CA THR A 384 -14.24 -5.08 5.88
C THR A 384 -13.61 -3.68 5.92
N ASP A 385 -14.09 -2.75 5.10
CA ASP A 385 -13.65 -1.35 5.15
C ASP A 385 -13.83 -0.75 6.56
N VAL A 386 -14.90 -1.14 7.27
CA VAL A 386 -15.12 -0.74 8.67
C VAL A 386 -14.05 -1.32 9.60
N GLY A 387 -13.69 -2.59 9.41
CA GLY A 387 -12.59 -3.22 10.14
C GLY A 387 -11.25 -2.52 9.88
N GLN A 388 -10.96 -2.17 8.63
CA GLN A 388 -9.76 -1.43 8.26
C GLN A 388 -9.71 -0.05 8.96
N ILE A 389 -10.83 0.69 8.95
CA ILE A 389 -10.94 1.99 9.64
C ILE A 389 -10.72 1.85 11.15
N LYS A 390 -11.27 0.81 11.78
CA LYS A 390 -11.05 0.54 13.22
C LYS A 390 -9.56 0.33 13.51
N VAL A 391 -8.88 -0.51 12.74
CA VAL A 391 -7.43 -0.73 12.91
C VAL A 391 -6.65 0.56 12.69
N ALA A 392 -6.93 1.30 11.61
CA ALA A 392 -6.26 2.57 11.31
C ALA A 392 -6.41 3.58 12.45
N SER A 393 -7.65 3.78 12.94
CA SER A 393 -7.95 4.76 13.99
C SER A 393 -7.19 4.46 15.29
N HIS A 394 -7.16 3.20 15.71
CA HIS A 394 -6.45 2.81 16.94
C HIS A 394 -4.93 2.87 16.75
N LEU A 395 -4.41 2.54 15.57
CA LEU A 395 -2.98 2.64 15.28
C LEU A 395 -2.50 4.10 15.20
N ILE A 396 -3.28 4.99 14.58
CA ILE A 396 -3.01 6.45 14.60
C ILE A 396 -2.95 6.96 16.04
N GLN A 397 -3.93 6.58 16.87
CA GLN A 397 -3.94 6.95 18.28
C GLN A 397 -2.72 6.40 19.02
N TYR A 398 -2.35 5.14 18.78
CA TYR A 398 -1.17 4.52 19.36
C TYR A 398 0.11 5.26 18.95
N ILE A 399 0.30 5.55 17.67
CA ILE A 399 1.46 6.30 17.15
C ILE A 399 1.53 7.68 17.82
N THR A 400 0.41 8.39 17.91
CA THR A 400 0.33 9.72 18.54
C THR A 400 0.75 9.67 20.00
N LEU A 401 0.19 8.74 20.78
CA LEU A 401 0.44 8.64 22.23
C LEU A 401 1.81 8.05 22.56
N LYS A 402 2.26 7.05 21.79
CA LYS A 402 3.48 6.29 22.06
C LYS A 402 4.73 6.98 21.53
N LEU A 403 4.63 7.59 20.35
CA LEU A 403 5.76 8.19 19.64
C LEU A 403 5.70 9.73 19.62
N GLY A 404 4.62 10.33 20.12
CA GLY A 404 4.48 11.79 20.14
C GLY A 404 4.33 12.40 18.74
N TRP A 405 3.77 11.65 17.79
CA TRP A 405 3.52 12.13 16.43
C TRP A 405 2.17 12.85 16.36
N PRO A 406 2.13 14.20 16.37
CA PRO A 406 0.86 14.92 16.24
C PRO A 406 0.24 14.69 14.86
N LEU A 407 -1.08 14.84 14.79
CA LEU A 407 -1.81 14.79 13.52
C LEU A 407 -1.74 16.14 12.83
N TYR A 408 -1.36 16.13 11.56
CA TYR A 408 -1.35 17.31 10.70
C TYR A 408 -2.41 17.23 9.58
N ALA A 409 -3.17 16.14 9.50
CA ALA A 409 -4.27 16.02 8.55
C ALA A 409 -5.40 17.00 8.93
N THR A 410 -5.58 18.07 8.14
CA THR A 410 -6.58 19.13 8.41
C THR A 410 -7.64 19.25 7.32
N GLY A 411 -7.84 18.22 6.50
CA GLY A 411 -8.84 18.19 5.42
C GLY A 411 -8.26 17.82 4.07
N PRO A 412 -7.26 18.56 3.54
CA PRO A 412 -6.50 18.11 2.38
C PRO A 412 -5.64 16.90 2.75
N GLU A 413 -5.77 15.81 2.00
CA GLU A 413 -4.91 14.62 2.09
C GLU A 413 -3.69 14.70 1.16
#